data_AF-A0A310S3H1-F1
#
_entry.id   AF-A0A310S3H1-F1
#
_cell.length_a   1.000
_cell.length_b   1.000
_cell.length_c   1.000
_cell.angle_alpha   90.00
_cell.angle_beta   90.00
_cell.angle_gamma   90.00
#
_symmetry.space_group_name_H-M   'P 1'
#
loop_
_entity.id
_entity.type
_entity.pdbx_description
1 polymer ?
#
loop_
_entity_poly.entity_id
_entity_poly.type
_entity_poly.pdbx_seq_one_letter_code
_entity_poly.pdbx_strand_id
1 'polypeptide(L)'
;MQIKSVDRVIMSSPGLFFLMLLGTILCTEGQVLRGNSYMEKQLLCALDRAPCDILGSQIKDALPEIIGNNCRSCDNRQVSNARRIAVFVQSKYPDVWNALVQKYSPSST
;
A
#
# COMPACT_ATOMS: atom_id res chain seq x y z
N MET A 1 -11.14 -6.44 -10.65
CA MET A 1 -12.25 -7.04 -11.43
C MET A 1 -13.19 -7.67 -10.41
N GLN A 2 -14.29 -7.05 -9.97
CA GLN A 2 -15.66 -7.42 -10.36
C GLN A 2 -16.71 -6.37 -9.88
N ILE A 3 -16.32 -5.10 -9.65
CA ILE A 3 -17.16 -4.14 -8.89
C ILE A 3 -18.40 -3.63 -9.69
N LYS A 4 -18.48 -3.78 -11.02
CA LYS A 4 -19.46 -3.04 -11.83
C LYS A 4 -20.87 -3.65 -11.97
N SER A 5 -21.11 -4.90 -11.60
CA SER A 5 -22.45 -5.53 -11.80
C SER A 5 -23.38 -5.46 -10.59
N VAL A 6 -22.88 -5.20 -9.38
CA VAL A 6 -23.70 -5.26 -8.15
C VAL A 6 -24.41 -3.94 -7.83
N ASP A 7 -24.06 -2.83 -8.49
CA ASP A 7 -24.68 -1.53 -8.22
C ASP A 7 -26.10 -1.41 -8.82
N ARG A 8 -26.39 -2.15 -9.90
CA ARG A 8 -27.65 -1.98 -10.65
C ARG A 8 -28.86 -2.68 -10.01
N VAL A 9 -28.64 -3.73 -9.20
CA VAL A 9 -29.74 -4.49 -8.57
C VAL A 9 -30.28 -3.78 -7.33
N ILE A 10 -29.47 -3.00 -6.62
CA ILE A 10 -29.78 -2.44 -5.30
C ILE A 10 -30.80 -1.28 -5.39
N MET A 11 -30.90 -0.58 -6.52
CA MET A 11 -31.66 0.67 -6.65
C MET A 11 -33.16 0.50 -6.97
N SER A 12 -33.68 -0.73 -7.04
CA SER A 12 -35.06 -1.01 -7.49
C SER A 12 -36.03 -1.42 -6.38
N SER A 13 -35.57 -1.58 -5.14
CA SER A 13 -36.35 -2.16 -4.04
C SER A 13 -36.47 -1.18 -2.87
N PRO A 14 -37.64 -0.57 -2.63
CA PRO A 14 -37.84 0.47 -1.59
C PRO A 14 -37.48 0.02 -0.17
N GLY A 15 -37.51 -1.29 0.12
CA GLY A 15 -37.23 -1.85 1.44
C GLY A 15 -35.74 -1.97 1.81
N LEU A 16 -34.82 -2.02 0.83
CA LEU A 16 -33.38 -2.14 1.11
C LEU A 16 -32.70 -0.81 1.40
N PHE A 17 -33.32 0.31 1.01
CA PHE A 17 -32.80 1.65 1.28
C PHE A 17 -32.83 1.98 2.78
N PHE A 18 -33.84 1.49 3.50
CA PHE A 18 -33.99 1.69 4.96
C PHE A 18 -32.98 0.84 5.76
N LEU A 19 -32.61 -0.34 5.25
CA LEU A 19 -31.55 -1.19 5.81
C LEU A 19 -30.15 -0.58 5.60
N MET A 20 -29.93 0.16 4.50
CA MET A 20 -28.68 0.89 4.30
C MET A 20 -28.50 2.05 5.30
N LEU A 21 -29.56 2.73 5.73
CA LEU A 21 -29.48 3.80 6.72
C LEU A 21 -29.10 3.30 8.14
N LEU A 22 -29.44 2.05 8.48
CA LEU A 22 -28.97 1.42 9.72
C LEU A 22 -27.58 0.78 9.59
N GLY A 23 -27.08 0.61 8.35
CA GLY A 23 -25.80 -0.02 8.03
C GLY A 23 -24.61 0.94 7.82
N THR A 24 -24.80 2.25 7.84
CA THR A 24 -23.71 3.24 7.69
C THR A 24 -22.71 3.28 8.84
N ILE A 25 -22.83 2.42 9.86
CA ILE A 25 -21.92 2.34 11.02
C ILE A 25 -20.72 1.40 10.77
N LEU A 26 -20.34 1.15 9.51
CA LEU A 26 -19.07 0.53 9.10
C LEU A 26 -18.61 1.28 7.84
N CYS A 27 -18.17 2.53 7.92
CA CYS A 27 -16.75 2.88 7.95
C CYS A 27 -16.67 4.40 8.15
N THR A 28 -16.94 4.92 9.36
CA THR A 28 -16.39 6.23 9.69
C THR A 28 -14.88 6.06 9.65
N GLU A 29 -14.23 6.54 8.60
CA GLU A 29 -12.78 6.66 8.53
C GLU A 29 -12.36 7.41 9.80
N GLY A 30 -11.81 6.66 10.76
CA GLY A 30 -11.24 7.27 11.95
C GLY A 30 -10.16 8.21 11.46
N GLN A 31 -10.45 9.52 11.44
CA GLN A 31 -9.44 10.53 11.17
C GLN A 31 -8.57 10.62 12.41
N VAL A 32 -7.72 9.61 12.59
CA VAL A 32 -6.62 9.69 13.51
C VAL A 32 -5.64 10.64 12.85
N LEU A 33 -5.46 11.83 13.42
CA LEU A 33 -4.32 12.70 13.13
C LEU A 33 -3.03 11.98 13.59
N ARG A 34 -2.65 10.92 12.87
CA ARG A 34 -1.36 10.25 13.02
C ARG A 34 -0.41 11.06 12.16
N GLY A 35 0.35 11.96 12.79
CA GLY A 35 1.54 12.47 12.14
C GLY A 35 2.39 11.30 11.63
N ASN A 36 2.95 11.43 10.43
CA ASN A 36 3.62 10.32 9.76
C ASN A 36 4.73 9.75 10.64
N SER A 37 4.77 8.42 10.76
CA SER A 37 5.80 7.75 11.55
C SER A 37 7.19 7.95 10.93
N TYR A 38 8.27 7.72 11.69
CA TYR A 38 9.63 7.77 11.13
C TYR A 38 9.76 6.85 9.90
N MET A 39 9.29 5.60 10.00
CA MET A 39 9.34 4.65 8.89
C MET A 39 8.49 5.09 7.70
N GLU A 40 7.31 5.66 7.95
CA GLU A 40 6.47 6.19 6.90
C GLU A 40 7.17 7.31 6.12
N LYS A 41 7.89 8.22 6.81
CA LYS A 41 8.70 9.25 6.15
C LYS A 41 9.78 8.64 5.25
N GLN A 42 10.44 7.56 5.67
CA GLN A 42 11.43 6.89 4.82
C GLN A 42 10.81 6.22 3.59
N LEU A 43 9.66 5.57 3.76
CA LEU A 43 8.92 4.98 2.64
C LEU A 43 8.39 6.07 1.67
N LEU A 44 7.94 7.22 2.20
CA LEU A 44 7.53 8.36 1.40
C LEU A 44 8.70 9.03 0.68
N CYS A 45 9.91 9.04 1.27
CA CYS A 45 11.14 9.44 0.59
C CYS A 45 11.41 8.56 -0.64
N ALA A 46 11.23 7.24 -0.53
CA ALA A 46 11.35 6.33 -1.67
C ALA A 46 10.29 6.61 -2.77
N LEU A 47 9.19 7.29 -2.44
CA LEU A 47 8.19 7.79 -3.39
C LEU A 47 8.45 9.22 -3.89
N ASP A 48 9.54 9.87 -3.48
CA ASP A 48 9.83 11.28 -3.74
C ASP A 48 8.79 12.25 -3.14
N ARG A 49 8.17 11.86 -2.02
CA ARG A 49 7.13 12.64 -1.31
C ARG A 49 7.59 13.19 0.04
N ALA A 50 8.82 12.90 0.44
CA ALA A 50 9.45 13.39 1.68
C ALA A 50 10.98 13.44 1.50
N PRO A 51 11.71 14.25 2.28
CA PRO A 51 13.18 14.21 2.26
C PRO A 51 13.70 12.87 2.79
N CYS A 52 14.82 12.42 2.22
CA CYS A 52 15.48 11.18 2.60
C CYS A 52 16.55 11.43 3.67
N ASP A 53 16.63 10.53 4.65
CA ASP A 53 17.85 10.36 5.45
C ASP A 53 18.68 9.18 4.92
N ILE A 54 19.71 8.77 5.67
CA ILE A 54 20.58 7.65 5.30
C ILE A 54 19.76 6.37 5.07
N LEU A 55 18.79 6.08 5.93
CA LEU A 55 17.95 4.89 5.82
C LEU A 55 16.97 5.00 4.65
N GLY A 56 16.33 6.17 4.49
CA GLY A 56 15.43 6.43 3.36
C GLY A 56 16.13 6.25 2.01
N SER A 57 17.35 6.75 1.87
CA SER A 57 18.17 6.58 0.67
C SER A 57 18.51 5.11 0.43
N GLN A 58 18.94 4.37 1.47
CA GLN A 58 19.21 2.93 1.33
C GLN A 58 17.98 2.13 0.90
N ILE A 59 16.79 2.45 1.45
CA ILE A 59 15.54 1.83 1.03
C ILE A 59 15.28 2.15 -0.44
N LYS A 60 15.34 3.43 -0.81
CA LYS A 60 15.11 3.89 -2.18
C LYS A 60 16.02 3.20 -3.19
N ASP A 61 17.31 3.09 -2.89
CA ASP A 61 18.31 2.47 -3.76
C ASP A 61 18.12 0.95 -3.89
N ALA A 62 17.60 0.28 -2.87
CA ALA A 62 17.37 -1.16 -2.88
C ALA A 62 16.09 -1.58 -3.63
N LEU A 63 15.08 -0.71 -3.71
CA LEU A 63 13.77 -1.06 -4.27
C LEU A 63 13.78 -1.47 -5.75
N PRO A 64 14.57 -0.85 -6.66
CA PRO A 64 14.67 -1.32 -8.04
C PRO A 64 15.12 -2.78 -8.13
N GLU A 65 16.04 -3.21 -7.26
CA GLU A 65 16.50 -4.60 -7.25
C GLU A 65 15.46 -5.54 -6.63
N ILE A 66 14.90 -5.15 -5.47
CA ILE A 66 13.97 -6.00 -4.71
C ILE A 66 12.64 -6.17 -5.45
N ILE A 67 12.05 -5.08 -5.95
CA ILE A 67 10.73 -5.08 -6.62
C ILE A 67 10.90 -5.21 -8.13
N GLY A 68 11.78 -4.41 -8.74
CA GLY A 68 11.92 -4.34 -10.20
C GLY A 68 12.52 -5.61 -10.79
N ASN A 69 13.59 -6.12 -10.17
CA ASN A 69 14.30 -7.32 -10.62
C ASN A 69 13.93 -8.59 -9.85
N ASN A 70 12.95 -8.53 -8.93
CA ASN A 70 12.59 -9.63 -8.04
C ASN A 70 13.78 -10.19 -7.24
N CYS A 71 14.68 -9.31 -6.77
CA CYS A 71 15.84 -9.66 -5.96
C CYS A 71 16.81 -10.64 -6.65
N ARG A 72 17.03 -10.50 -7.97
CA ARG A 72 17.87 -11.41 -8.78
C ARG A 72 19.31 -11.52 -8.26
N SER A 73 19.83 -10.44 -7.68
CA SER A 73 21.22 -10.27 -7.22
C SER A 73 21.34 -10.40 -5.70
N CYS A 74 20.25 -10.74 -5.01
CA CYS A 74 20.22 -10.82 -3.56
C CYS A 74 20.76 -12.16 -3.05
N ASP A 75 21.47 -12.13 -1.92
CA ASP A 75 21.79 -13.34 -1.16
C ASP A 75 20.59 -13.87 -0.34
N ASN A 76 20.72 -15.08 0.22
CA ASN A 76 19.66 -15.72 0.99
C ASN A 76 19.21 -14.90 2.22
N ARG A 77 20.13 -14.17 2.85
CA ARG A 77 19.84 -13.34 4.02
C ARG A 77 19.08 -12.08 3.59
N GLN A 78 19.49 -11.44 2.50
CA GLN A 78 18.80 -10.29 1.91
C GLN A 78 17.38 -10.65 1.50
N VAL A 79 17.16 -11.77 0.82
CA VAL A 79 15.81 -12.24 0.45
C VAL A 79 14.93 -12.47 1.67
N SER A 80 15.45 -13.13 2.71
CA SER A 80 14.70 -13.39 3.95
C SER A 80 14.32 -12.08 4.66
N ASN A 81 15.25 -11.14 4.75
CA ASN A 81 15.01 -9.83 5.36
C ASN A 81 14.01 -9.00 4.54
N ALA A 82 14.17 -8.96 3.21
CA ALA A 82 13.27 -8.25 2.30
C ALA A 82 11.83 -8.76 2.43
N ARG A 83 11.63 -10.08 2.51
CA ARG A 83 10.30 -10.67 2.74
C ARG A 83 9.68 -10.23 4.06
N ARG A 84 10.45 -10.25 5.16
CA ARG A 84 9.96 -9.81 6.47
C ARG A 84 9.58 -8.33 6.48
N ILE A 85 10.40 -7.49 5.86
CA ILE A 85 10.13 -6.06 5.72
C ILE A 85 8.90 -5.83 4.84
N ALA A 86 8.79 -6.53 3.71
CA ALA A 86 7.63 -6.43 2.82
C ALA A 86 6.33 -6.77 3.55
N VAL A 87 6.29 -7.86 4.32
CA VAL A 87 5.12 -8.23 5.15
C VAL A 87 4.79 -7.14 6.17
N PHE A 88 5.79 -6.58 6.84
CA PHE A 88 5.60 -5.49 7.79
C PHE A 88 5.03 -4.22 7.11
N VAL A 89 5.59 -3.82 5.97
CA VAL A 89 5.16 -2.62 5.24
C VAL A 89 3.77 -2.81 4.65
N GLN A 90 3.46 -3.97 4.10
CA GLN A 90 2.11 -4.32 3.63
C GLN A 90 1.08 -4.24 4.76
N SER A 91 1.43 -4.74 5.95
CA SER A 91 0.51 -4.76 7.10
C SER A 91 0.30 -3.37 7.72
N LYS A 92 1.35 -2.53 7.79
CA LYS A 92 1.30 -1.24 8.49
C LYS A 92 1.08 -0.04 7.58
N TYR A 93 1.50 -0.11 6.33
CA TYR A 93 1.47 0.99 5.35
C TYR A 93 1.00 0.48 3.97
N PRO A 94 -0.21 -0.14 3.87
CA PRO A 94 -0.66 -0.80 2.64
C PRO A 94 -0.72 0.14 1.43
N ASP A 95 -1.16 1.40 1.62
CA ASP A 95 -1.25 2.37 0.52
C ASP A 95 0.13 2.78 0.01
N VAL A 96 1.08 2.98 0.93
CA VAL A 96 2.47 3.31 0.59
C VAL A 96 3.12 2.11 -0.11
N TRP A 97 2.87 0.88 0.37
CA TRP A 97 3.34 -0.33 -0.29
C TRP A 97 2.87 -0.42 -1.74
N ASN A 98 1.58 -0.21 -1.98
CA ASN A 98 0.99 -0.27 -3.32
C ASN A 98 1.62 0.78 -4.26
N ALA A 99 1.86 1.99 -3.76
CA ALA A 99 2.54 3.04 -4.51
C ALA A 99 4.00 2.68 -4.82
N LEU A 100 4.71 2.04 -3.89
CA LEU A 100 6.09 1.57 -4.12
C LEU A 100 6.12 0.48 -5.20
N VAL A 101 5.24 -0.52 -5.11
CA VAL A 101 5.12 -1.56 -6.14
C VAL A 101 4.81 -0.93 -7.49
N GLN A 102 3.84 -0.03 -7.57
CA GLN A 102 3.50 0.67 -8.81
C GLN A 102 4.69 1.43 -9.41
N LYS A 103 5.50 2.07 -8.58
CA LYS A 103 6.65 2.87 -9.02
C LYS A 103 7.84 2.01 -9.48
N TYR A 104 8.11 0.90 -8.77
CA TYR A 104 9.33 0.12 -8.96
C TYR A 104 9.13 -1.19 -9.71
N SER A 105 7.89 -1.66 -9.91
CA SER A 105 7.62 -2.81 -10.77
C SER A 105 7.98 -2.48 -12.22
N PRO A 106 8.53 -3.46 -12.98
CA PRO A 106 8.81 -3.24 -14.39
C PRO A 106 7.50 -2.96 -15.12
N SER A 107 7.50 -1.98 -16.03
CA SER A 107 6.44 -1.86 -17.02
C SER A 107 6.47 -3.15 -17.85
N SER A 108 5.34 -3.82 -17.94
CA SER A 108 5.17 -4.91 -18.89
C SER A 108 5.27 -4.31 -20.30
N THR A 109 6.47 -4.32 -20.85
CA THR A 109 6.74 -4.04 -22.26
C THR A 109 6.86 -5.36 -22.99
#